data_AF-A0A4Y1RYF6-F1
#
_entry.id   AF-A0A4Y1RYF6-F1
#
_cell.length_a   1.000
_cell.length_b   1.000
_cell.length_c   1.000
_cell.angle_alpha   90.00
_cell.angle_beta   90.00
_cell.angle_gamma   90.00
#
_symmetry.space_group_name_H-M   'P 1'
#
loop_
_entity.id
_entity.type
_entity.pdbx_description
1 polymer ?
#
loop_
_entity_poly.entity_id
_entity_poly.type
_entity_poly.pdbx_seq_one_letter_code
_entity_poly.pdbx_strand_id
1 'polypeptide(L)'
;MAENLGTESFLEKKRQEGLNTVIVEVGPRLSFTTAWSSNAVSICRACGLIEVTRLEQSRRYLLFSKGTLQDHQISEFAAMVHDRMTECVYTQKLVSFETSVVLDEVCHVPVMERGRKALEEINQEMGLAFDEQDLQYYTRLFRDEIKRNPTTVELFDIAQSNSEHSRHWFFTGKILIDGQPMDRTLMQIVKALCRQTQTIL
;
A
#
# COMPACT_ATOMS: atom_id res chain seq x y z
N MET A 1 31.99 -13.51 13.64
CA MET A 1 30.77 -12.71 13.41
C MET A 1 30.90 -11.25 13.85
N ALA A 2 31.69 -10.91 14.89
CA ALA A 2 31.91 -9.51 15.32
C ALA A 2 32.74 -8.65 14.34
N GLU A 3 33.50 -9.27 13.43
CA GLU A 3 34.41 -8.57 12.49
C GLU A 3 33.69 -7.71 11.43
N ASN A 4 32.38 -7.89 11.25
CA ASN A 4 31.59 -7.14 10.27
C ASN A 4 30.75 -6.02 10.91
N LEU A 5 30.89 -5.79 12.21
CA LEU A 5 30.26 -4.66 12.90
C LEU A 5 31.25 -3.49 12.94
N GLY A 6 30.92 -2.41 12.26
CA GLY A 6 31.78 -1.23 12.20
C GLY A 6 31.05 -0.02 11.63
N THR A 7 31.58 1.17 11.93
CA THR A 7 31.10 2.43 11.37
C THR A 7 31.52 2.61 9.91
N GLU A 8 32.59 1.91 9.51
CA GLU A 8 33.16 1.92 8.16
C GLU A 8 32.68 0.74 7.31
N SER A 9 32.60 0.95 6.00
CA SER A 9 32.21 -0.07 5.05
C SER A 9 33.34 -1.06 4.79
N PHE A 10 33.13 -2.35 5.06
CA PHE A 10 34.10 -3.39 4.66
C PHE A 10 34.25 -3.54 3.14
N LEU A 11 33.31 -2.99 2.34
CA LEU A 11 33.39 -2.99 0.88
C LEU A 11 34.44 -1.99 0.35
N GLU A 12 34.75 -0.93 1.09
CA GLU A 12 35.77 0.05 0.68
C GLU A 12 37.18 -0.56 0.71
N LYS A 13 37.39 -1.59 1.55
CA LYS A 13 38.67 -2.28 1.72
C LYS A 13 38.94 -3.33 0.63
N LYS A 14 37.95 -3.68 -0.20
CA LYS A 14 38.04 -4.76 -1.22
C LYS A 14 38.37 -4.25 -2.64
N ARG A 15 39.05 -3.11 -2.78
CA ARG A 15 39.44 -2.59 -4.10
C ARG A 15 40.46 -3.51 -4.77
N GLN A 16 40.19 -3.91 -6.01
CA GLN A 16 41.11 -4.66 -6.85
C GLN A 16 41.86 -3.69 -7.78
N GLU A 17 43.19 -3.84 -7.87
CA GLU A 17 44.02 -3.00 -8.73
C GLU A 17 43.61 -3.16 -10.21
N GLY A 18 43.46 -2.03 -10.92
CA GLY A 18 43.15 -1.99 -12.35
C GLY A 18 41.66 -2.13 -12.73
N LEU A 19 40.74 -2.23 -11.76
CA LEU A 19 39.29 -2.27 -12.02
C LEU A 19 38.58 -1.06 -11.40
N ASN A 20 37.62 -0.50 -12.13
CA ASN A 20 36.70 0.50 -11.60
C ASN A 20 35.67 -0.18 -10.69
N THR A 21 35.32 0.49 -9.60
CA THR A 21 34.38 -0.03 -8.61
C THR A 21 33.21 0.93 -8.41
N VAL A 22 32.00 0.38 -8.36
CA VAL A 22 30.77 1.13 -8.08
C VAL A 22 29.99 0.36 -7.01
N ILE A 23 29.45 1.08 -6.03
CA ILE A 23 28.56 0.50 -5.02
C ILE A 23 27.13 0.88 -5.38
N VAL A 24 26.29 -0.14 -5.54
CA VAL A 24 24.84 0.03 -5.68
C VAL A 24 24.19 -0.42 -4.38
N GLU A 25 23.49 0.49 -3.72
CA GLU A 25 22.73 0.17 -2.51
C GLU A 25 21.24 0.16 -2.81
N VAL A 26 20.57 -0.91 -2.42
CA VAL A 26 19.12 -1.07 -2.55
C VAL A 26 18.52 -1.47 -1.21
N GLY A 27 17.34 -0.99 -0.91
CA GLY A 27 16.64 -1.34 0.31
C GLY A 27 15.17 -0.92 0.28
N PRO A 28 14.45 -1.15 1.38
CA PRO A 28 13.03 -0.83 1.48
C PRO A 28 12.74 0.64 1.19
N ARG A 29 11.60 0.92 0.59
CA ARG A 29 11.11 2.30 0.48
C ARG A 29 10.89 2.87 1.88
N LEU A 30 11.35 4.10 2.10
CA LEU A 30 11.32 4.73 3.43
C LEU A 30 9.89 5.04 3.93
N SER A 31 8.91 5.07 3.02
CA SER A 31 7.51 5.40 3.28
C SER A 31 6.75 4.38 4.12
N PHE A 32 7.26 3.16 4.28
CA PHE A 32 6.66 2.15 5.15
C PHE A 32 7.71 1.36 5.92
N THR A 33 7.29 0.73 7.00
CA THR A 33 8.16 -0.12 7.83
C THR A 33 8.05 -1.57 7.40
N THR A 34 9.16 -2.27 7.22
CA THR A 34 9.13 -3.68 6.83
C THR A 34 8.72 -4.61 7.99
N ALA A 35 8.26 -5.81 7.64
CA ALA A 35 8.04 -6.87 8.64
C ALA A 35 9.34 -7.25 9.36
N TRP A 36 10.47 -7.23 8.66
CA TRP A 36 11.79 -7.46 9.23
C TRP A 36 12.12 -6.42 10.30
N SER A 37 11.90 -5.13 9.99
CA SER A 37 12.12 -4.03 10.92
C SER A 37 11.26 -4.13 12.18
N SER A 38 9.98 -4.45 12.03
CA SER A 38 9.08 -4.66 13.16
C SER A 38 9.59 -5.76 14.10
N ASN A 39 10.07 -6.88 13.55
CA ASN A 39 10.65 -7.97 14.32
C ASN A 39 11.99 -7.58 14.96
N ALA A 40 12.87 -6.90 14.24
CA ALA A 40 14.16 -6.47 14.73
C ALA A 40 14.01 -5.48 15.91
N VAL A 41 13.12 -4.50 15.78
CA VAL A 41 12.79 -3.57 16.87
C VAL A 41 12.20 -4.31 18.08
N SER A 42 11.34 -5.31 17.85
CA SER A 42 10.79 -6.15 18.92
C SER A 42 11.90 -6.89 19.69
N ILE A 43 12.88 -7.45 18.98
CA ILE A 43 14.06 -8.09 19.59
C ILE A 43 14.88 -7.07 20.38
N CYS A 44 15.16 -5.89 19.82
CA CYS A 44 15.87 -4.81 20.52
C CYS A 44 15.18 -4.46 21.85
N ARG A 45 13.85 -4.29 21.83
CA ARG A 45 13.06 -4.03 23.04
C ARG A 45 13.14 -5.16 24.05
N ALA A 46 13.04 -6.42 23.61
CA ALA A 46 13.18 -7.58 24.49
C ALA A 46 14.57 -7.67 25.14
N CYS A 47 15.61 -7.17 24.47
CA CYS A 47 16.97 -7.05 25.00
C CYS A 47 17.21 -5.78 25.84
N GLY A 48 16.19 -4.93 26.07
CA GLY A 48 16.30 -3.70 26.86
C GLY A 48 16.79 -2.47 26.07
N LEU A 49 16.99 -2.58 24.75
CA LEU A 49 17.38 -1.47 23.87
C LEU A 49 16.14 -0.69 23.39
N ILE A 50 15.61 0.17 24.26
CA ILE A 50 14.35 0.89 24.02
C ILE A 50 14.48 2.09 23.08
N GLU A 51 15.69 2.61 22.88
CA GLU A 51 15.95 3.79 22.04
C GLU A 51 15.90 3.48 20.54
N VAL A 52 15.95 2.19 20.16
CA VAL A 52 15.85 1.77 18.76
C VAL A 52 14.38 1.82 18.34
N THR A 53 14.00 2.89 17.64
CA THR A 53 12.63 3.11 17.14
C THR A 53 12.37 2.46 15.79
N ARG A 54 13.40 2.33 14.94
CA ARG A 54 13.33 1.73 13.62
C ARG A 54 14.67 1.11 13.24
N LEU A 55 14.64 -0.07 12.62
CA LEU A 55 15.85 -0.78 12.21
C LEU A 55 15.56 -1.51 10.90
N GLU A 56 16.23 -1.13 9.81
CA GLU A 56 16.00 -1.71 8.47
C GLU A 56 17.23 -2.43 7.93
N GLN A 57 17.01 -3.29 6.95
CA GLN A 57 18.06 -4.00 6.23
C GLN A 57 18.14 -3.50 4.79
N SER A 58 19.33 -3.05 4.37
CA SER A 58 19.65 -2.77 2.97
C SER A 58 20.69 -3.75 2.43
N ARG A 59 20.82 -3.82 1.11
CA ARG A 59 21.77 -4.66 0.38
C ARG A 59 22.69 -3.75 -0.43
N ARG A 60 23.99 -3.97 -0.28
CA ARG A 60 25.04 -3.23 -1.00
C ARG A 60 25.80 -4.16 -1.92
N TYR A 61 25.77 -3.86 -3.21
CA TYR A 61 26.45 -4.61 -4.26
C TYR A 61 27.69 -3.84 -4.71
N LEU A 62 28.86 -4.44 -4.56
CA LEU A 62 30.11 -3.90 -5.09
C LEU A 62 30.33 -4.48 -6.49
N LEU A 63 30.21 -3.63 -7.50
CA LEU A 63 30.40 -3.99 -8.91
C LEU A 63 31.84 -3.70 -9.33
N PHE A 64 32.42 -4.63 -10.10
CA PHE A 64 33.74 -4.48 -10.69
C PHE A 64 33.61 -4.40 -12.21
N SER A 65 34.26 -3.42 -12.83
CA SER A 65 34.29 -3.25 -14.28
C SER A 65 35.66 -2.84 -14.78
N LYS A 66 36.03 -3.29 -15.97
CA LYS A 66 37.26 -2.88 -16.67
C LYS A 66 37.19 -1.43 -17.17
N GLY A 67 35.98 -0.89 -17.34
CA GLY A 67 35.73 0.48 -17.78
C GLY A 67 34.80 1.20 -16.80
N THR A 68 34.59 2.50 -16.98
CA THR A 68 33.62 3.26 -16.18
C THR A 68 32.22 2.77 -16.52
N LEU A 69 31.44 2.39 -15.50
CA LEU A 69 30.04 2.03 -15.70
C LEU A 69 29.23 3.30 -15.97
N GLN A 70 28.41 3.27 -17.01
CA GLN A 70 27.46 4.33 -17.34
C GLN A 70 26.22 4.23 -16.43
N ASP A 71 25.52 5.34 -16.21
CA ASP A 71 24.33 5.38 -15.35
C ASP A 71 23.21 4.43 -15.82
N HIS A 72 23.06 4.23 -17.14
CA HIS A 72 22.08 3.27 -17.67
C HIS A 72 22.40 1.83 -17.24
N GLN A 73 23.68 1.45 -17.22
CA GLN A 73 24.12 0.09 -16.86
C GLN A 73 23.91 -0.16 -15.37
N ILE A 74 24.14 0.85 -14.54
CA ILE A 74 23.85 0.81 -13.10
C ILE A 74 22.35 0.66 -12.87
N SER A 75 21.53 1.38 -13.63
CA SER A 75 20.06 1.31 -13.55
C SER A 75 19.52 -0.04 -13.99
N GLU A 76 20.05 -0.62 -15.07
CA GLU A 76 19.72 -1.99 -15.52
C GLU A 76 20.10 -3.02 -14.47
N PHE A 77 21.30 -2.93 -13.89
CA PHE A 77 21.71 -3.80 -12.80
C PHE A 77 20.78 -3.66 -11.60
N ALA A 78 20.49 -2.43 -11.17
CA ALA A 78 19.60 -2.17 -10.05
C ALA A 78 18.23 -2.83 -10.30
N ALA A 79 17.64 -2.65 -11.48
CA ALA A 79 16.35 -3.24 -11.84
C ALA A 79 16.32 -4.77 -11.77
N MET A 80 17.46 -5.45 -11.89
CA MET A 80 17.55 -6.91 -11.71
C MET A 80 17.61 -7.34 -10.24
N VAL A 81 18.05 -6.49 -9.32
CA VAL A 81 18.37 -6.89 -7.94
C VAL A 81 17.41 -6.36 -6.88
N HIS A 82 16.55 -5.39 -7.21
CA HIS A 82 15.52 -4.88 -6.31
C HIS A 82 14.11 -5.11 -6.83
N ASP A 83 13.16 -5.25 -5.91
CA ASP A 83 11.74 -5.25 -6.23
C ASP A 83 11.25 -3.81 -6.41
N ARG A 84 10.78 -3.46 -7.60
CA ARG A 84 10.35 -2.09 -7.93
C ARG A 84 9.19 -1.59 -7.05
N MET A 85 8.33 -2.48 -6.56
CA MET A 85 7.16 -2.11 -5.77
C MET A 85 7.53 -1.81 -4.32
N THR A 86 8.48 -2.56 -3.74
CA THR A 86 8.77 -2.52 -2.30
C THR A 86 10.12 -1.89 -1.94
N GLU A 87 11.04 -1.83 -2.89
CA GLU A 87 12.40 -1.33 -2.68
C GLU A 87 12.72 -0.15 -3.61
N CYS A 88 13.81 0.54 -3.29
CA CYS A 88 14.39 1.56 -4.15
C CYS A 88 15.92 1.56 -4.04
N VAL A 89 16.56 2.21 -5.02
CA VAL A 89 17.99 2.47 -5.00
C VAL A 89 18.26 3.67 -4.11
N TYR A 90 19.23 3.55 -3.20
CA TYR A 90 19.70 4.68 -2.41
C TYR A 90 20.87 5.36 -3.13
N THR A 91 20.67 6.62 -3.51
CA THR A 91 21.70 7.43 -4.19
C THR A 91 22.85 7.82 -3.26
N GLN A 92 22.57 7.84 -1.95
CA GLN A 92 23.53 8.13 -0.90
C GLN A 92 23.28 7.19 0.28
N LYS A 93 24.29 7.02 1.12
CA LYS A 93 24.14 6.26 2.38
C LYS A 93 23.01 6.87 3.20
N LEU A 94 22.07 6.04 3.63
CA LEU A 94 20.98 6.50 4.49
C LEU A 94 21.53 7.01 5.82
N VAL A 95 21.10 8.21 6.18
CA VAL A 95 21.42 8.86 7.46
C VAL A 95 20.21 8.94 8.38
N SER A 96 19.00 8.86 7.82
CA SER A 96 17.74 8.95 8.55
C SER A 96 16.64 8.17 7.83
N PHE A 97 15.63 7.76 8.58
CA PHE A 97 14.37 7.19 8.07
C PHE A 97 13.26 8.24 7.93
N GLU A 98 13.53 9.50 8.27
CA GLU A 98 12.58 10.59 8.13
C GLU A 98 12.24 10.81 6.66
N THR A 99 10.93 10.88 6.39
CA THR A 99 10.40 11.21 5.07
C THR A 99 9.72 12.57 5.15
N SER A 100 9.77 13.33 4.07
CA SER A 100 9.09 14.62 3.95
C SER A 100 7.58 14.48 3.69
N VAL A 101 6.97 13.37 4.12
CA VAL A 101 5.55 13.11 3.88
C VAL A 101 4.75 14.02 4.82
N VAL A 102 4.02 14.95 4.22
CA VAL A 102 3.02 15.76 4.92
C VAL A 102 1.70 15.00 4.84
N LEU A 103 1.05 14.78 5.99
CA LEU A 103 -0.28 14.20 6.01
C LEU A 103 -1.28 15.24 5.51
N ASP A 104 -2.14 14.84 4.58
CA ASP A 104 -3.24 15.69 4.14
C ASP A 104 -4.23 15.93 5.28
N GLU A 105 -4.71 17.17 5.39
CA GLU A 105 -5.70 17.53 6.40
C GLU A 105 -7.07 16.93 6.05
N VAL A 106 -7.79 16.51 7.10
CA VAL A 106 -9.20 16.11 6.94
C VAL A 106 -10.02 17.33 6.57
N CYS A 107 -10.65 17.32 5.41
CA CYS A 107 -11.47 18.43 4.93
C CYS A 107 -12.96 18.04 4.83
N HIS A 108 -13.82 19.05 4.89
CA HIS A 108 -15.25 18.90 4.67
C HIS A 108 -15.58 19.11 3.20
N VAL A 109 -16.27 18.16 2.59
CA VAL A 109 -16.72 18.25 1.20
C VAL A 109 -18.04 19.03 1.16
N PRO A 110 -18.12 20.16 0.41
CA PRO A 110 -19.25 21.09 0.43
C PRO A 110 -20.50 20.58 -0.33
N VAL A 111 -21.05 19.45 0.09
CA VAL A 111 -22.25 18.82 -0.50
C VAL A 111 -23.51 19.63 -0.21
N MET A 112 -23.58 20.34 0.92
CA MET A 112 -24.71 21.21 1.25
C MET A 112 -24.81 22.39 0.28
N GLU A 113 -23.67 22.99 -0.07
CA GLU A 113 -23.59 24.19 -0.89
C GLU A 113 -23.54 23.87 -2.38
N ARG A 114 -22.75 22.85 -2.75
CA ARG A 114 -22.45 22.51 -4.16
C ARG A 114 -23.13 21.22 -4.62
N GLY A 115 -23.85 20.54 -3.74
CA GLY A 115 -24.61 19.34 -4.06
C GLY A 115 -23.73 18.22 -4.59
N ARG A 116 -24.30 17.46 -5.52
CA ARG A 116 -23.67 16.31 -6.16
C ARG A 116 -22.31 16.62 -6.80
N LYS A 117 -22.12 17.82 -7.34
CA LYS A 117 -20.87 18.20 -8.01
C LYS A 117 -19.66 18.13 -7.06
N ALA A 118 -19.85 18.44 -5.77
CA ALA A 118 -18.78 18.28 -4.78
C ALA A 118 -18.38 16.82 -4.58
N LEU A 119 -19.36 15.90 -4.62
CA LEU A 119 -19.10 14.47 -4.51
C LEU A 119 -18.43 13.90 -5.76
N GLU A 120 -18.80 14.39 -6.96
CA GLU A 120 -18.15 13.96 -8.20
C GLU A 120 -16.67 14.35 -8.25
N GLU A 121 -16.34 15.56 -7.83
CA GLU A 121 -14.96 16.06 -7.77
C GLU A 121 -14.12 15.23 -6.80
N ILE A 122 -14.59 15.04 -5.56
CA ILE A 122 -13.83 14.26 -4.56
C ILE A 122 -13.76 12.77 -4.92
N ASN A 123 -14.78 12.23 -5.59
CA ASN A 123 -14.78 10.85 -6.09
C ASN A 123 -13.64 10.63 -7.10
N GLN A 124 -13.40 11.58 -8.01
CA GLN A 124 -12.30 11.52 -8.97
C GLN A 124 -10.94 11.78 -8.30
N GLU A 125 -10.87 12.76 -7.40
CA GLU A 125 -9.63 13.13 -6.72
C GLU A 125 -9.09 12.02 -5.82
N MET A 126 -9.96 11.40 -5.01
CA MET A 126 -9.58 10.34 -4.07
C MET A 126 -9.74 8.92 -4.64
N GLY A 127 -10.30 8.78 -5.84
CA GLY A 127 -10.55 7.48 -6.47
C GLY A 127 -11.56 6.62 -5.69
N LEU A 128 -12.67 7.20 -5.24
CA LEU A 128 -13.66 6.51 -4.38
C LEU A 128 -14.51 5.48 -5.15
N ALA A 129 -14.50 5.53 -6.48
CA ALA A 129 -15.22 4.63 -7.37
C ALA A 129 -16.75 4.59 -7.16
N PHE A 130 -17.35 5.69 -6.71
CA PHE A 130 -18.81 5.82 -6.63
C PHE A 130 -19.43 5.80 -8.01
N ASP A 131 -20.49 5.01 -8.16
CA ASP A 131 -21.32 5.00 -9.36
C ASP A 131 -22.43 6.08 -9.33
N GLU A 132 -23.25 6.10 -10.37
CA GLU A 132 -24.35 7.06 -10.52
C GLU A 132 -25.37 6.98 -9.36
N GLN A 133 -25.66 5.77 -8.89
CA GLN A 133 -26.63 5.54 -7.82
C GLN A 133 -26.04 5.94 -6.47
N ASP A 134 -24.77 5.62 -6.23
CA ASP A 134 -24.01 6.03 -5.06
C ASP A 134 -23.99 7.56 -4.93
N LEU A 135 -23.59 8.27 -5.99
CA LEU A 135 -23.54 9.72 -5.99
C LEU A 135 -24.92 10.34 -5.70
N GLN A 136 -25.98 9.78 -6.28
CA GLN A 136 -27.34 10.26 -6.02
C GLN A 136 -27.79 9.96 -4.58
N TYR A 137 -27.48 8.77 -4.06
CA TYR A 137 -27.83 8.36 -2.72
C TYR A 137 -27.10 9.19 -1.67
N TYR A 138 -25.77 9.28 -1.75
CA TYR A 138 -24.98 10.02 -0.78
C TYR A 138 -25.23 11.53 -0.84
N THR A 139 -25.53 12.09 -2.01
CA THR A 139 -25.96 13.50 -2.11
C THR A 139 -27.24 13.73 -1.30
N ARG A 140 -28.26 12.88 -1.47
CA ARG A 140 -29.53 12.99 -0.73
C ARG A 140 -29.32 12.75 0.77
N LEU A 141 -28.53 11.74 1.13
CA LEU A 141 -28.23 11.40 2.51
C LEU A 141 -27.60 12.59 3.24
N PHE A 142 -26.51 13.15 2.72
CA PHE A 142 -25.81 14.26 3.39
C PHE A 142 -26.60 15.57 3.33
N ARG A 143 -27.30 15.85 2.23
CA ARG A 143 -28.01 17.10 2.05
C ARG A 143 -29.37 17.16 2.72
N ASP A 144 -30.18 16.12 2.53
CA ASP A 144 -31.61 16.15 2.87
C ASP A 144 -31.88 15.48 4.24
N GLU A 145 -31.16 14.41 4.58
CA GLU A 145 -31.36 13.65 5.81
C GLU A 145 -30.43 14.11 6.95
N ILE A 146 -29.12 14.01 6.74
CA ILE A 146 -28.09 14.33 7.75
C ILE A 146 -27.89 15.86 7.90
N LYS A 147 -28.09 16.61 6.81
CA LYS A 147 -28.00 18.08 6.75
C LYS A 147 -26.65 18.65 7.19
N ARG A 148 -25.55 18.02 6.80
CA ARG A 148 -24.18 18.56 6.94
C ARG A 148 -23.25 18.03 5.87
N ASN A 149 -22.14 18.73 5.69
CA ASN A 149 -21.05 18.31 4.82
C ASN A 149 -20.33 17.07 5.38
N PRO A 150 -20.12 16.02 4.57
CA PRO A 150 -19.28 14.89 4.94
C PRO A 150 -17.81 15.30 5.01
N THR A 151 -17.03 14.58 5.83
CA THR A 151 -15.57 14.66 5.79
C THR A 151 -14.99 13.71 4.75
N THR A 152 -13.76 13.96 4.29
CA THR A 152 -13.04 13.03 3.41
C THR A 152 -12.88 11.64 4.01
N VAL A 153 -12.69 11.54 5.33
CA VAL A 153 -12.59 10.26 6.05
C VAL A 153 -13.91 9.48 5.98
N GLU A 154 -15.04 10.15 6.18
CA GLU A 154 -16.36 9.51 6.08
C GLU A 154 -16.64 9.00 4.67
N LEU A 155 -16.34 9.79 3.64
CA LEU A 155 -16.52 9.36 2.25
C LEU A 155 -15.60 8.19 1.88
N PHE A 156 -14.36 8.21 2.37
CA PHE A 156 -13.42 7.11 2.15
C PHE A 156 -13.90 5.81 2.81
N ASP A 157 -14.38 5.87 4.06
CA ASP A 157 -14.95 4.71 4.75
C ASP A 157 -16.20 4.17 4.03
N ILE A 158 -17.10 5.07 3.62
CA ILE A 158 -18.30 4.69 2.84
C ILE A 158 -17.91 3.96 1.56
N ALA A 159 -16.90 4.46 0.82
CA ALA A 159 -16.42 3.84 -0.41
C ALA A 159 -15.86 2.43 -0.17
N GLN A 160 -15.04 2.25 0.86
CA GLN A 160 -14.47 0.94 1.17
C GLN A 160 -15.53 -0.05 1.67
N SER A 161 -16.41 0.41 2.56
CA SER A 161 -17.45 -0.42 3.18
C SER A 161 -18.56 -0.84 2.20
N ASN A 162 -18.89 0.00 1.21
CA ASN A 162 -19.92 -0.29 0.20
C ASN A 162 -19.37 -0.77 -1.15
N SER A 163 -18.05 -0.94 -1.26
CA SER A 163 -17.45 -1.59 -2.42
C SER A 163 -18.03 -2.98 -2.64
N GLU A 164 -18.01 -3.45 -3.89
CA GLU A 164 -18.43 -4.81 -4.24
C GLU A 164 -17.69 -5.86 -3.42
N HIS A 165 -16.39 -5.65 -3.20
CA HIS A 165 -15.54 -6.61 -2.48
C HIS A 165 -15.99 -6.78 -1.03
N SER A 166 -16.40 -5.68 -0.39
CA SER A 166 -16.87 -5.70 1.01
C SER A 166 -18.30 -6.17 1.15
N ARG A 167 -19.17 -5.84 0.19
CA ARG A 167 -20.62 -6.05 0.31
C ARG A 167 -21.17 -7.21 -0.51
N HIS A 168 -20.35 -7.76 -1.40
CA HIS A 168 -20.65 -8.93 -2.21
C HIS A 168 -21.95 -8.80 -3.02
N TRP A 169 -22.16 -7.62 -3.62
CA TRP A 169 -23.39 -7.30 -4.35
C TRP A 169 -23.72 -8.33 -5.42
N PHE A 170 -22.74 -8.88 -6.14
CA PHE A 170 -22.95 -9.95 -7.13
C PHE A 170 -23.47 -11.26 -6.52
N PHE A 171 -22.98 -11.62 -5.33
CA PHE A 171 -23.41 -12.86 -4.65
C PHE A 171 -24.83 -12.77 -4.11
N THR A 172 -25.26 -11.57 -3.72
CA THR A 172 -26.62 -11.29 -3.22
C THR A 172 -27.58 -10.78 -4.29
N GLY A 173 -27.06 -10.44 -5.47
CA GLY A 173 -27.81 -9.88 -6.57
C GLY A 173 -28.73 -10.90 -7.23
N LYS A 174 -29.78 -10.40 -7.88
CA LYS A 174 -30.64 -11.21 -8.75
C LYS A 174 -29.92 -11.46 -10.06
N ILE A 175 -29.80 -12.73 -10.45
CA ILE A 175 -29.14 -13.14 -11.69
C ILE A 175 -30.21 -13.47 -12.72
N LEU A 176 -30.00 -13.00 -13.96
CA LEU A 176 -30.77 -13.43 -15.12
C LEU A 176 -29.85 -14.27 -16.01
N ILE A 177 -30.29 -15.47 -16.38
CA ILE A 177 -29.60 -16.35 -17.32
C ILE A 177 -30.53 -16.52 -18.53
N ASP A 178 -30.05 -16.18 -19.73
CA ASP A 178 -30.82 -16.20 -20.97
C ASP A 178 -32.16 -15.44 -20.88
N GLY A 179 -32.16 -14.32 -20.15
CA GLY A 179 -33.33 -13.48 -19.92
C GLY A 179 -34.30 -14.00 -18.86
N GLN A 180 -34.05 -15.16 -18.25
CA GLN A 180 -34.88 -15.73 -17.19
C GLN A 180 -34.30 -15.43 -15.81
N PRO A 181 -35.08 -14.85 -14.87
CA PRO A 181 -34.62 -14.59 -13.52
C PRO A 181 -34.47 -15.88 -12.73
N MET A 182 -33.35 -16.03 -12.02
CA MET A 182 -33.10 -17.17 -11.13
C MET A 182 -33.81 -16.97 -9.78
N ASP A 183 -34.42 -18.04 -9.26
CA ASP A 183 -35.15 -18.01 -7.98
C ASP A 183 -34.26 -17.80 -6.75
N ARG A 184 -32.95 -18.11 -6.87
CA ARG A 184 -31.98 -18.03 -5.80
C ARG A 184 -30.75 -17.25 -6.24
N THR A 185 -30.23 -16.45 -5.32
CA THR A 185 -28.93 -15.79 -5.41
C THR A 185 -27.79 -16.80 -5.23
N LEU A 186 -26.57 -16.49 -5.68
CA LEU A 186 -25.40 -17.35 -5.48
C LEU A 186 -25.17 -17.65 -3.99
N MET A 187 -25.31 -16.63 -3.13
CA MET A 187 -25.18 -16.79 -1.69
C MET A 187 -26.21 -17.77 -1.12
N GLN A 188 -27.45 -17.75 -1.62
CA GLN A 188 -28.48 -18.71 -1.19
C GLN A 188 -28.18 -20.13 -1.66
N ILE A 189 -27.62 -20.30 -2.87
CA ILE A 189 -27.19 -21.61 -3.37
C ILE A 189 -26.11 -22.20 -2.47
N VAL A 190 -25.07 -21.42 -2.13
CA VAL A 190 -23.99 -21.86 -1.23
C VAL A 190 -24.53 -22.22 0.15
N LYS A 191 -25.39 -21.39 0.74
CA LYS A 191 -25.99 -21.66 2.07
C LYS A 191 -26.89 -22.90 2.09
N ALA A 192 -27.54 -23.23 0.97
CA ALA A 192 -28.41 -24.40 0.89
C ALA A 192 -27.63 -25.70 1.09
N LEU A 193 -26.40 -25.79 0.58
CA LEU A 193 -25.52 -26.95 0.77
C LEU A 193 -25.23 -27.20 2.26
N CYS A 194 -24.85 -26.15 3.02
CA CYS A 194 -24.60 -26.29 4.46
C CYS A 194 -25.83 -26.74 5.25
N ARG A 195 -27.01 -26.23 4.89
CA ARG A 195 -28.27 -26.63 5.55
C ARG A 195 -28.59 -28.10 5.29
N GLN A 196 -28.34 -28.59 4.07
CA GLN A 196 -28.63 -29.98 3.72
C GLN A 196 -27.73 -30.96 4.47
N THR A 197 -26.46 -30.61 4.72
CA THR A 197 -25.54 -31.43 5.53
C THR A 197 -25.94 -31.46 7.01
N GLN A 198 -26.50 -30.37 7.54
CA GLN A 198 -27.02 -30.31 8.91
C GLN A 198 -28.28 -31.16 9.15
N THR A 199 -29.08 -31.43 8.12
CA THR A 199 -30.30 -32.26 8.24
C THR A 199 -30.02 -33.76 8.13
N ILE A 200 -28.82 -34.13 7.67
CA ILE A 200 -28.41 -35.54 7.46
C ILE A 200 -27.59 -36.07 8.67
N LEU A 201 -27.18 -35.17 9.58
CA LEU A 201 -26.58 -35.49 10.88
C LEU A 201 -27.64 -35.40 12.00
#